data_AF-A0A0F9GKR6-F1
#
_entry.id   AF-A0A0F9GKR6-F1
#
_cell.length_a   1.000
_cell.length_b   1.000
_cell.length_c   1.000
_cell.angle_alpha   90.00
_cell.angle_beta   90.00
_cell.angle_gamma   90.00
#
_symmetry.space_group_name_H-M   'P 1'
#
loop_
_entity.id
_entity.type
_entity.pdbx_description
1 polymer ?
#
loop_
_entity_poly.entity_id
_entity_poly.type
_entity_poly.pdbx_seq_one_letter_code
_entity_poly.pdbx_strand_id
1 'polypeptide(L)'
;LSSIIRLFTKVFVWLIEMTRIKDNPKMTLMIDKMFLTTAELDNIKGRKKAYAKVIISSFFVRIFKYGSLYFLLHSVLSHLNFKIKDLDFIKVFLGILGAEFSALLPIHGIAGIGTWESAWTLAFKWMGYLDPKVAIISGFGVHMTTQMFEYFLGILGIIILYFPLKKNLQINSK
;
A
#
# COMPACT_ATOMS: atom_id res chain seq x y z
N LEU A 1 -15.31 0.29 -10.98
CA LEU A 1 -13.95 0.87 -10.87
C LEU A 1 -13.76 2.14 -11.71
N SER A 2 -13.64 2.10 -13.05
CA SER A 2 -13.39 3.34 -13.82
C SER A 2 -14.48 4.43 -13.67
N SER A 3 -15.75 4.07 -13.47
CA SER A 3 -16.81 5.06 -13.17
C SER A 3 -16.62 5.75 -11.82
N ILE A 4 -16.15 5.01 -10.80
CA ILE A 4 -15.84 5.55 -9.46
C ILE A 4 -14.62 6.46 -9.54
N ILE A 5 -13.58 6.05 -10.28
CA ILE A 5 -12.38 6.88 -10.49
C ILE A 5 -12.74 8.16 -11.23
N ARG A 6 -13.57 8.09 -12.28
CA ARG A 6 -14.08 9.29 -12.98
C ARG A 6 -14.83 10.23 -12.05
N LEU A 7 -15.69 9.70 -11.18
CA LEU A 7 -16.41 10.49 -10.19
C LEU A 7 -15.43 11.17 -9.22
N PHE A 8 -14.46 10.42 -8.71
CA PHE A 8 -13.42 10.95 -7.83
C PHE A 8 -12.58 12.03 -8.52
N THR A 9 -12.14 11.81 -9.76
CA THR A 9 -11.40 12.81 -10.55
C THR A 9 -12.24 14.06 -10.77
N LYS A 10 -13.55 13.94 -11.04
CA LYS A 10 -14.45 15.09 -11.16
C LYS A 10 -14.56 15.88 -9.86
N VAL A 11 -14.75 15.19 -8.73
CA VAL A 11 -14.80 15.83 -7.39
C VAL A 11 -13.47 16.50 -7.07
N PHE A 12 -12.35 15.86 -7.40
CA PHE A 12 -11.01 16.39 -7.16
C PHE A 12 -10.73 17.63 -8.02
N VAL A 13 -11.07 17.60 -9.30
CA VAL A 13 -10.99 18.78 -10.19
C VAL A 13 -11.89 19.89 -9.67
N TRP A 14 -13.12 19.58 -9.25
CA TRP A 14 -14.03 20.57 -8.67
C TRP A 14 -13.46 21.21 -7.39
N LEU A 15 -12.85 20.43 -6.50
CA LEU A 15 -12.16 20.95 -5.30
C LEU A 15 -10.97 21.85 -5.67
N ILE A 16 -10.21 21.48 -6.70
CA ILE A 16 -9.10 22.30 -7.20
C ILE A 16 -9.61 23.57 -7.85
N GLU A 17 -10.72 23.53 -8.60
CA GLU A 17 -11.34 24.74 -9.16
C GLU A 17 -11.90 25.66 -8.09
N MET A 18 -12.37 25.10 -6.97
CA MET A 18 -12.82 25.85 -5.81
C MET A 18 -11.67 26.49 -5.03
N THR A 19 -10.43 26.02 -5.22
CA THR A 19 -9.23 26.60 -4.61
C THR A 19 -8.44 27.40 -5.66
N ARG A 20 -7.82 28.54 -5.32
CA ARG A 20 -7.04 29.36 -6.29
C ARG A 20 -5.71 28.71 -6.73
N ILE A 21 -5.63 27.37 -6.73
CA ILE A 21 -4.40 26.57 -6.96
C ILE A 21 -4.32 26.09 -8.43
N LYS A 22 -5.33 26.43 -9.25
CA LYS A 22 -5.50 25.99 -10.65
C LYS A 22 -4.29 26.26 -11.56
N ASP A 23 -3.54 27.33 -11.32
CA ASP A 23 -2.44 27.76 -12.20
C ASP A 23 -1.10 27.08 -11.87
N ASN A 24 -1.06 26.18 -10.88
CA ASN A 24 0.16 25.45 -10.57
C ASN A 24 0.39 24.33 -11.60
N PRO A 25 1.48 24.38 -12.39
CA PRO A 25 1.76 23.37 -13.42
C PRO A 25 1.86 21.94 -12.86
N LYS A 26 2.21 21.77 -11.58
CA LYS A 26 2.22 20.45 -10.92
C LYS A 26 0.82 19.88 -10.74
N MET A 27 -0.19 20.73 -10.51
CA MET A 27 -1.58 20.29 -10.35
C MET A 27 -2.20 19.89 -11.67
N THR A 28 -1.93 20.64 -12.75
CA THR A 28 -2.35 20.25 -14.11
C THR A 28 -1.76 18.89 -14.48
N LEU A 29 -0.46 18.69 -14.23
CA LEU A 29 0.20 17.40 -14.49
C LEU A 29 -0.40 16.23 -13.68
N MET A 30 -0.79 16.45 -12.42
CA MET A 30 -1.46 15.44 -11.61
C MET A 30 -2.82 15.06 -12.20
N ILE A 31 -3.63 16.06 -12.57
CA ILE A 31 -4.96 15.85 -13.18
C ILE A 31 -4.82 15.06 -14.49
N ASP A 32 -3.87 15.43 -15.36
CA ASP A 32 -3.61 14.72 -16.61
C ASP A 32 -3.24 13.25 -16.38
N LYS A 33 -2.37 12.97 -15.39
CA LYS A 33 -2.03 11.60 -15.01
C LYS A 33 -3.24 10.81 -14.50
N MET A 34 -4.17 11.44 -13.77
CA MET A 34 -5.41 10.79 -13.33
C MET A 34 -6.32 10.43 -14.50
N PHE A 35 -6.45 11.30 -15.51
CA PHE A 35 -7.20 11.01 -16.71
C PHE A 35 -6.57 9.89 -17.54
N LEU A 36 -5.25 9.92 -17.73
CA LEU A 36 -4.51 8.85 -18.42
C LEU A 36 -4.69 7.50 -17.72
N THR A 37 -4.59 7.47 -16.40
CA THR A 37 -4.84 6.25 -15.60
C THR A 37 -6.26 5.72 -15.83
N THR A 38 -7.24 6.61 -15.91
CA THR A 38 -8.64 6.22 -16.17
C THR A 38 -8.83 5.65 -17.57
N ALA A 39 -8.17 6.25 -18.58
CA ALA A 39 -8.21 5.77 -19.97
C ALA A 39 -7.58 4.38 -20.11
N GLU A 40 -6.43 4.14 -19.47
CA GLU A 40 -5.78 2.81 -19.45
C GLU A 40 -6.64 1.75 -18.76
N LEU A 41 -7.31 2.12 -17.66
CA LEU A 41 -8.26 1.21 -17.00
C LEU A 41 -9.45 0.87 -17.90
N ASP A 42 -9.94 1.81 -18.70
CA ASP A 42 -10.99 1.54 -19.69
C ASP A 42 -10.49 0.63 -20.82
N ASN A 43 -9.24 0.78 -21.26
CA ASN A 43 -8.60 -0.10 -22.24
C ASN A 43 -8.49 -1.56 -21.72
N ILE A 44 -8.04 -1.73 -20.47
CA ILE A 44 -7.96 -3.05 -19.83
C ILE A 44 -9.36 -3.67 -19.67
N LYS A 45 -10.38 -2.87 -19.33
CA LYS A 45 -11.78 -3.33 -19.25
C LYS A 45 -12.31 -3.87 -20.58
N GLY A 46 -11.89 -3.29 -21.71
CA GLY A 46 -12.20 -3.83 -23.05
C GLY A 46 -11.72 -5.27 -23.22
N ARG A 47 -10.65 -5.64 -22.51
CA ARG A 47 -10.09 -7.01 -22.45
C ARG A 47 -10.66 -7.77 -21.24
N LYS A 48 -11.95 -8.13 -21.30
CA LYS A 48 -12.72 -8.75 -20.18
C LYS A 48 -11.94 -9.82 -19.39
N LYS A 49 -11.23 -10.74 -20.08
CA LYS A 49 -10.42 -11.80 -19.44
C LYS A 49 -9.22 -11.25 -18.67
N ALA A 50 -8.49 -10.27 -19.21
CA ALA A 50 -7.35 -9.67 -18.54
C ALA A 50 -7.79 -8.84 -17.33
N TYR A 51 -8.88 -8.06 -17.47
CA TYR A 51 -9.47 -7.30 -16.38
C TYR A 51 -9.91 -8.19 -15.21
N ALA A 52 -10.59 -9.31 -15.49
CA ALA A 52 -11.00 -10.27 -14.47
C ALA A 52 -9.78 -10.87 -13.73
N LYS A 53 -8.73 -11.25 -14.47
CA LYS A 53 -7.48 -11.75 -13.86
C LYS A 53 -6.86 -10.72 -12.91
N VAL A 54 -6.75 -9.45 -13.33
CA VAL A 54 -6.18 -8.39 -12.48
C VAL A 54 -6.99 -8.19 -11.20
N ILE A 55 -8.32 -8.18 -11.29
CA ILE A 55 -9.18 -8.04 -10.10
C ILE A 55 -8.99 -9.22 -9.14
N ILE A 56 -9.05 -10.44 -9.67
CA ILE A 56 -8.93 -11.66 -8.86
C ILE A 56 -7.55 -11.71 -8.20
N SER A 57 -6.48 -11.47 -8.95
CA SER A 57 -5.12 -11.42 -8.40
C SER A 57 -4.99 -10.34 -7.34
N SER A 58 -5.53 -9.14 -7.56
CA SER A 58 -5.51 -8.05 -6.58
C SER A 58 -6.26 -8.40 -5.30
N PHE A 59 -7.39 -9.10 -5.42
CA PHE A 59 -8.18 -9.55 -4.29
C PHE A 59 -7.41 -10.56 -3.44
N PHE A 60 -6.83 -11.58 -4.07
CA PHE A 60 -6.03 -12.58 -3.35
C PHE A 60 -4.78 -11.96 -2.70
N VAL A 61 -4.06 -11.09 -3.40
CA VAL A 61 -2.92 -10.37 -2.83
C VAL A 61 -3.33 -9.60 -1.57
N ARG A 62 -4.50 -8.95 -1.58
CA ARG A 62 -5.00 -8.25 -0.39
C ARG A 62 -5.35 -9.22 0.74
N ILE A 63 -6.03 -10.34 0.46
CA ILE A 63 -6.31 -11.36 1.47
C ILE A 63 -5.02 -11.85 2.13
N PHE A 64 -4.02 -12.22 1.32
CA PHE A 64 -2.75 -12.72 1.83
C PHE A 64 -1.97 -11.64 2.58
N LYS A 65 -1.96 -10.40 2.10
CA LYS A 65 -1.31 -9.26 2.78
C LYS A 65 -1.94 -8.99 4.15
N TYR A 66 -3.26 -8.80 4.21
CA TYR A 66 -3.93 -8.50 5.48
C TYR A 66 -3.90 -9.70 6.43
N GLY A 67 -4.00 -10.92 5.91
CA GLY A 67 -3.84 -12.13 6.69
C GLY A 67 -2.43 -12.27 7.28
N SER A 68 -1.38 -12.06 6.48
CA SER A 68 0.01 -12.13 6.97
C SER A 68 0.30 -11.03 7.99
N LEU A 69 -0.19 -9.82 7.77
CA LEU A 69 -0.04 -8.71 8.72
C LEU A 69 -0.77 -8.98 10.05
N TYR A 70 -1.94 -9.61 10.01
CA TYR A 70 -2.66 -10.03 11.22
C TYR A 70 -1.83 -11.04 12.04
N PHE A 71 -1.31 -12.09 11.41
CA PHE A 71 -0.48 -13.08 12.09
C PHE A 71 0.87 -12.53 12.53
N LEU A 72 1.45 -11.61 11.76
CA LEU A 72 2.68 -10.92 12.13
C LEU A 72 2.46 -10.04 13.36
N LEU A 73 1.38 -9.26 13.39
CA LEU A 73 1.01 -8.49 14.58
C LEU A 73 0.81 -9.40 15.79
N HIS A 74 0.13 -10.53 15.61
CA HIS A 74 -0.02 -11.52 16.67
C HIS A 74 1.33 -12.02 17.18
N SER A 75 2.27 -12.33 16.28
CA SER A 75 3.63 -12.76 16.64
C SER A 75 4.40 -11.66 17.40
N VAL A 76 4.28 -10.41 16.99
CA VAL A 76 4.91 -9.27 17.69
C VAL A 76 4.31 -9.10 19.09
N LEU A 77 3.00 -9.18 19.22
CA LEU A 77 2.29 -8.97 20.49
C LEU A 77 2.32 -10.19 21.43
N SER A 78 2.59 -11.40 20.93
CA SER A 78 2.68 -12.61 21.76
C SER A 78 3.82 -12.50 22.79
N HIS A 79 4.90 -11.81 22.44
CA HIS A 79 6.01 -11.46 23.35
C HIS A 79 5.57 -10.56 24.51
N LEU A 80 4.43 -9.86 24.37
CA LEU A 80 3.79 -9.04 25.39
C LEU A 80 2.61 -9.76 26.08
N ASN A 81 2.54 -11.10 25.94
CA ASN A 81 1.49 -11.97 26.49
C ASN A 81 0.09 -11.83 25.86
N PHE A 82 -0.03 -11.21 24.68
CA PHE A 82 -1.30 -11.21 23.94
C PHE A 82 -1.53 -12.57 23.28
N LYS A 83 -2.72 -13.13 23.49
CA LYS A 83 -3.17 -14.34 22.81
C LYS A 83 -3.93 -13.95 21.54
N ILE A 84 -4.04 -14.90 20.61
CA ILE A 84 -4.77 -14.67 19.35
C ILE A 84 -6.25 -14.28 19.58
N LYS A 85 -6.86 -14.77 20.68
CA LYS A 85 -8.22 -14.45 21.08
C LYS A 85 -8.40 -13.00 21.59
N ASP A 86 -7.31 -12.36 21.97
CA ASP A 86 -7.32 -10.97 22.43
C ASP A 86 -7.29 -10.01 21.22
N LEU A 87 -7.02 -10.56 20.02
CA LEU A 87 -6.97 -9.85 18.76
C LEU A 87 -8.32 -9.89 18.04
N ASP A 88 -8.98 -8.74 17.97
CA ASP A 88 -10.19 -8.56 17.17
C ASP A 88 -9.79 -8.27 15.73
N PHE A 89 -10.26 -9.13 14.82
CA PHE A 89 -9.92 -9.03 13.40
C PHE A 89 -10.30 -7.69 12.78
N ILE A 90 -11.47 -7.13 13.11
CA ILE A 90 -11.95 -5.88 12.53
C ILE A 90 -11.09 -4.71 13.01
N LYS A 91 -10.78 -4.66 14.30
CA LYS A 91 -9.91 -3.61 14.86
C LYS A 91 -8.49 -3.69 14.31
N VAL A 92 -7.94 -4.89 14.19
CA VAL A 92 -6.62 -5.07 13.57
C VAL A 92 -6.64 -4.64 12.10
N PHE A 93 -7.65 -5.06 11.34
CA PHE A 93 -7.81 -4.67 9.95
C PHE A 93 -7.92 -3.15 9.78
N LEU A 94 -8.71 -2.47 10.61
CA LEU A 94 -8.82 -1.01 10.60
C LEU A 94 -7.51 -0.32 10.98
N GLY A 95 -6.75 -0.87 11.93
CA GLY A 95 -5.43 -0.37 12.28
C GLY A 95 -4.43 -0.46 11.12
N ILE A 96 -4.39 -1.61 10.44
CA ILE A 96 -3.58 -1.79 9.22
C ILE A 96 -4.04 -0.80 8.14
N LEU A 97 -5.35 -0.68 7.87
CA LEU A 97 -5.87 0.27 6.88
C LEU A 97 -5.48 1.71 7.21
N GLY A 98 -5.51 2.11 8.48
CA GLY A 98 -5.08 3.43 8.92
C GLY A 98 -3.61 3.68 8.56
N ALA A 99 -2.74 2.70 8.81
CA ALA A 99 -1.34 2.78 8.44
C ALA A 99 -1.13 2.83 6.92
N GLU A 100 -1.85 2.03 6.15
CA GLU A 100 -1.80 2.04 4.68
C GLU A 100 -2.29 3.37 4.08
N PHE A 101 -3.25 4.04 4.71
CA PHE A 101 -3.69 5.37 4.27
C PHE A 101 -2.62 6.45 4.44
N SER A 102 -1.58 6.21 5.25
CA SER A 102 -0.42 7.12 5.30
C SER A 102 0.27 7.26 3.93
N ALA A 103 0.14 6.26 3.05
CA ALA A 103 0.67 6.31 1.69
C ALA A 103 -0.07 7.28 0.76
N LEU A 104 -1.24 7.76 1.18
CA LEU A 104 -1.96 8.83 0.47
C LEU A 104 -1.52 10.22 0.92
N LEU A 105 -0.69 10.32 1.96
CA LEU A 105 -0.23 11.61 2.47
C LEU A 105 0.85 12.20 1.55
N PRO A 106 0.85 13.52 1.33
CA PRO A 106 1.86 14.20 0.51
C PRO A 106 3.24 14.23 1.16
N ILE A 107 3.32 13.90 2.44
CA ILE A 107 4.54 13.80 3.23
C ILE A 107 4.73 12.33 3.55
N HIS A 108 5.82 11.74 3.05
CA HIS A 108 6.16 10.35 3.30
C HIS A 108 7.61 10.24 3.73
N GLY A 109 7.85 9.49 4.81
CA GLY A 109 9.21 9.20 5.24
C GLY A 109 9.93 8.27 4.25
N ILE A 110 11.26 8.20 4.36
CA ILE A 110 12.03 7.19 3.61
C ILE A 110 11.51 5.81 4.01
N ALA A 111 11.14 5.00 3.01
CA ALA A 111 10.50 3.70 3.23
C ALA A 111 9.22 3.75 4.09
N GLY A 112 8.52 4.90 4.14
CA GLY A 112 7.33 5.08 4.98
C GLY A 112 7.62 5.23 6.47
N ILE A 113 8.90 5.19 6.90
CA ILE A 113 9.31 5.28 8.30
C ILE A 113 8.78 6.56 8.95
N GLY A 114 8.28 6.43 10.17
CA GLY A 114 7.64 7.49 10.93
C GLY A 114 6.18 7.68 10.51
N THR A 115 5.90 7.88 9.22
CA THR A 115 4.54 8.16 8.74
C THR A 115 3.62 6.95 8.87
N TRP A 116 4.10 5.75 8.54
CA TRP A 116 3.33 4.53 8.61
C TRP A 116 3.07 4.14 10.07
N GLU A 117 4.09 4.18 10.93
CA GLU A 117 4.01 3.86 12.36
C GLU A 117 3.17 4.88 13.12
N SER A 118 3.21 6.15 12.74
CA SER A 118 2.37 7.19 13.35
C SER A 118 0.90 6.97 13.01
N ALA A 119 0.59 6.65 11.75
CA ALA A 119 -0.77 6.37 11.32
C ALA A 119 -1.31 5.07 11.95
N TRP A 120 -0.46 4.03 12.04
CA TRP A 120 -0.75 2.81 12.80
C TRP A 120 -1.10 3.10 14.26
N THR A 121 -0.20 3.82 14.95
CA THR A 121 -0.34 4.17 16.36
C THR A 121 -1.60 4.99 16.58
N LEU A 122 -1.85 5.99 15.73
CA LEU A 122 -3.02 6.85 15.81
C LEU A 122 -4.30 6.06 15.62
N ALA A 123 -4.37 5.16 14.63
CA ALA A 123 -5.54 4.33 14.39
C ALA A 123 -5.88 3.47 15.62
N PHE A 124 -4.90 2.74 16.17
CA PHE A 124 -5.12 1.90 17.35
C PHE A 124 -5.44 2.69 18.61
N LYS A 125 -4.79 3.84 18.81
CA LYS A 125 -5.08 4.76 19.91
C LYS A 125 -6.50 5.33 19.80
N TRP A 126 -6.92 5.75 18.61
CA TRP A 126 -8.24 6.35 18.41
C TRP A 126 -9.37 5.34 18.62
N MET A 127 -9.15 4.08 18.26
CA MET A 127 -10.07 2.98 18.59
C MET A 127 -10.06 2.59 20.07
N GLY A 128 -9.15 3.15 20.89
CA GLY A 128 -8.94 2.76 22.27
C GLY A 128 -8.55 1.28 22.41
N TYR A 129 -7.93 0.70 21.38
CA TYR A 129 -7.76 -0.74 21.28
C TYR A 129 -6.43 -1.24 21.84
N LEU A 130 -5.35 -0.48 21.61
CA LEU A 130 -4.04 -0.76 22.20
C LEU A 130 -3.61 0.43 23.04
N ASP A 131 -2.89 0.15 24.13
CA ASP A 131 -2.15 1.17 24.86
C ASP A 131 -1.17 1.88 23.89
N PRO A 132 -0.99 3.21 23.99
CA PRO A 132 -0.11 3.94 23.09
C PRO A 132 1.31 3.39 22.97
N LYS A 133 1.90 2.88 24.06
CA LYS A 133 3.25 2.28 24.02
C LYS A 133 3.24 0.97 23.24
N VAL A 134 2.22 0.14 23.44
CA VAL A 134 2.04 -1.13 22.71
C VAL A 134 1.79 -0.85 21.22
N ALA A 135 0.98 0.14 20.90
CA ALA A 135 0.70 0.55 19.52
C ALA A 135 1.98 1.01 18.78
N ILE A 136 2.84 1.81 19.44
CA ILE A 136 4.12 2.25 18.87
C ILE A 136 5.06 1.07 18.63
N ILE A 137 5.28 0.23 19.65
CA ILE A 137 6.21 -0.91 19.57
C ILE A 137 5.74 -1.90 18.51
N SER A 138 4.44 -2.22 18.49
CA SER A 138 3.88 -3.14 17.50
C SER A 138 3.94 -2.58 16.08
N GLY A 139 3.65 -1.29 15.89
CA GLY A 139 3.77 -0.63 14.60
C GLY A 139 5.19 -0.71 14.06
N PHE A 140 6.18 -0.41 14.89
CA PHE A 140 7.59 -0.53 14.53
C PHE A 140 7.98 -1.98 14.21
N GLY A 141 7.61 -2.94 15.06
CA GLY A 141 7.93 -4.35 14.88
C GLY A 141 7.35 -4.93 13.59
N VAL A 142 6.08 -4.63 13.31
CA VAL A 142 5.41 -5.06 12.08
C VAL A 142 6.07 -4.40 10.87
N HIS A 143 6.20 -3.08 10.85
CA HIS A 143 6.70 -2.34 9.69
C HIS A 143 8.16 -2.70 9.35
N MET A 144 9.03 -2.76 10.35
CA MET A 144 10.44 -3.11 10.13
C MET A 144 10.56 -4.54 9.60
N THR A 145 9.79 -5.48 10.14
CA THR A 145 9.81 -6.88 9.68
C THR A 145 9.35 -6.99 8.24
N THR A 146 8.26 -6.30 7.86
CA THR A 146 7.78 -6.31 6.47
C THR A 146 8.79 -5.66 5.53
N GLN A 147 9.35 -4.50 5.87
CA GLN A 147 10.33 -3.83 5.02
C GLN A 147 11.60 -4.68 4.81
N MET A 148 12.13 -5.28 5.88
CA MET A 148 13.29 -6.16 5.77
C MET A 148 13.00 -7.36 4.85
N PHE A 149 11.83 -8.00 5.00
CA PHE A 149 11.45 -9.13 4.17
C PHE A 149 11.23 -8.74 2.71
N GLU A 150 10.54 -7.63 2.46
CA GLU A 150 10.26 -7.13 1.12
C GLU A 150 11.53 -6.71 0.38
N TYR A 151 12.44 -6.00 1.06
CA TYR A 151 13.74 -5.64 0.48
C TYR A 151 14.61 -6.85 0.21
N PHE A 152 14.63 -7.82 1.13
CA PHE A 152 15.35 -9.07 0.92
C PHE A 152 14.84 -9.81 -0.33
N LEU A 153 13.52 -10.00 -0.46
CA LEU A 153 12.93 -10.62 -1.64
C LEU A 153 13.15 -9.81 -2.92
N GLY A 154 13.06 -8.48 -2.84
CA GLY A 154 13.32 -7.58 -3.97
C GLY A 154 14.75 -7.70 -4.49
N ILE A 155 15.74 -7.66 -3.59
CA ILE A 155 17.15 -7.82 -3.92
C ILE A 155 17.42 -9.21 -4.50
N LEU A 156 16.88 -10.27 -3.88
CA LEU A 156 16.99 -11.62 -4.42
C LEU A 156 16.37 -11.75 -5.80
N GLY A 157 15.19 -11.16 -6.03
CA GLY A 157 14.55 -11.15 -7.33
C GLY A 157 15.40 -10.47 -8.40
N ILE A 158 16.00 -9.33 -8.08
CA ILE A 158 16.93 -8.62 -8.97
C ILE A 158 18.13 -9.51 -9.29
N ILE A 159 18.74 -10.12 -8.28
CA ILE A 159 19.87 -11.04 -8.44
C ILE A 159 19.49 -12.19 -9.39
N ILE A 160 18.39 -12.89 -9.09
CA ILE A 160 17.92 -14.05 -9.85
C ILE A 160 17.63 -13.69 -11.31
N LEU A 161 17.06 -12.51 -11.57
CA LEU A 161 16.73 -12.08 -12.94
C LEU A 161 17.93 -11.52 -13.70
N TYR A 162 18.83 -10.82 -13.02
CA TYR A 162 19.99 -10.16 -13.65
C TYR A 162 21.01 -11.16 -14.19
N PHE A 163 21.32 -12.24 -13.46
CA PHE A 163 22.36 -13.20 -13.86
C PHE A 163 22.02 -13.99 -15.15
N PRO A 164 20.80 -14.51 -15.35
CA PRO A 164 20.39 -15.18 -16.60
C PRO A 164 20.30 -14.23 -17.79
N LEU A 165 19.81 -13.00 -17.58
CA LEU A 165 19.70 -11.98 -18.63
C LEU A 165 21.09 -11.58 -19.17
N LYS A 166 22.08 -11.41 -18.29
CA LYS A 166 23.46 -11.11 -18.67
C LYS A 166 24.07 -12.22 -19.54
N LYS A 167 23.79 -13.50 -19.22
CA LYS A 167 24.27 -14.65 -19.99
C LYS A 167 23.68 -14.68 -21.40
N ASN A 168 22.37 -14.44 -21.56
CA ASN A 168 21.72 -14.44 -22.87
C ASN A 168 22.14 -13.26 -23.76
N LEU A 169 22.37 -12.08 -23.17
CA LEU A 169 22.89 -10.92 -23.91
C LEU A 169 24.31 -11.16 -24.45
N GLN A 170 25.17 -11.86 -23.69
CA GLN A 170 26.53 -12.20 -24.13
C GLN A 170 26.57 -13.28 -25.22
N ILE A 171 25.57 -14.15 -25.30
CA ILE A 171 25.47 -15.19 -26.34
C ILE A 171 24.99 -14.59 -27.66
N ASN A 172 24.07 -13.63 -27.63
CA ASN A 172 23.56 -12.96 -28.84
C ASN A 172 24.46 -11.83 -29.37
N SER A 173 25.53 -11.47 -28.66
CA SER A 173 26.51 -10.46 -29.07
C SER A 173 27.81 -11.05 -29.64
N LYS A 174 27.84 -12.35 -29.88
CA LYS A 174 28.92 -13.09 -30.56
C LYS A 174 28.36 -13.72 -31.83
#